data_AF-A0A7I7NZA1-F1
#
_entry.id   AF-A0A7I7NZA1-F1
#
_cell.length_a   1.000
_cell.length_b   1.000
_cell.length_c   1.000
_cell.angle_alpha   90.00
_cell.angle_beta   90.00
_cell.angle_gamma   90.00
#
_symmetry.space_group_name_H-M   'P 1'
#
loop_
_entity.id
_entity.type
_entity.pdbx_description
1 polymer ?
#
loop_
_entity_poly.entity_id
_entity_poly.type
_entity_poly.pdbx_seq_one_letter_code
_entity_poly.pdbx_strand_id
1 'polypeptide(L)'
;MPSLRWLAKVTVPLAAGAALVGGAAVASATTPQDEAYLAQLRAVGLSWPPQTEEALIGEAHLICYDLTWGWTPQQIADDVHAHLNARGVTLLDVGTMVDAAHSVYCPGNVCDAPSLCT
;
A
#
# COMPACT_ATOMS: atom_id res chain seq x y z
N MET A 1 6.54 -31.99 39.28
CA MET A 1 6.37 -31.43 37.92
C MET A 1 4.88 -31.42 37.60
N PRO A 2 4.35 -30.34 37.00
CA PRO A 2 3.11 -29.70 37.44
C PRO A 2 1.91 -29.95 36.52
N SER A 3 0.69 -29.77 37.01
CA SER A 3 -0.47 -29.29 36.22
C SER A 3 -1.73 -29.24 37.07
N LEU A 4 -1.87 -28.18 37.90
CA LEU A 4 -3.18 -27.81 38.42
C LEU A 4 -3.89 -26.98 37.35
N ARG A 5 -5.00 -27.55 36.88
CA ARG A 5 -5.76 -27.21 35.68
C ARG A 5 -6.40 -25.82 35.84
N TRP A 6 -5.89 -24.83 35.11
CA TRP A 6 -6.54 -23.54 34.97
C TRP A 6 -7.58 -23.62 33.85
N LEU A 7 -8.84 -23.83 34.26
CA LEU A 7 -10.03 -23.71 33.41
C LEU A 7 -10.31 -22.22 33.18
N ALA A 8 -9.60 -21.61 32.22
CA ALA A 8 -10.05 -20.35 31.65
C ALA A 8 -11.22 -20.65 30.71
N LYS A 9 -12.42 -20.27 31.16
CA LYS A 9 -13.69 -20.38 30.44
C LYS A 9 -13.58 -19.64 29.10
N VAL A 10 -13.47 -20.39 28.01
CA VAL A 10 -13.67 -19.90 26.64
C VAL A 10 -15.14 -19.59 26.48
N THR A 11 -15.52 -18.32 26.62
CA THR A 11 -16.82 -17.83 26.18
C THR A 11 -16.79 -17.75 24.66
N VAL A 12 -17.35 -18.79 24.01
CA VAL A 12 -17.64 -18.81 22.58
C VAL A 12 -18.85 -17.89 22.34
N PRO A 13 -18.74 -16.77 21.60
CA PRO A 13 -19.92 -16.19 21.00
C PRO A 13 -20.30 -17.06 19.79
N LEU A 14 -21.49 -17.68 19.84
CA LEU A 14 -22.12 -18.23 18.65
C LEU A 14 -22.36 -17.10 17.66
N ALA A 15 -21.48 -16.95 16.67
CA ALA A 15 -21.75 -16.19 15.47
C ALA A 15 -22.34 -17.15 14.42
N ALA A 16 -23.49 -16.77 13.90
CA ALA A 16 -24.24 -17.46 12.87
C ALA A 16 -23.40 -17.73 11.61
N GLY A 17 -23.74 -18.82 10.93
CA GLY A 17 -22.97 -19.39 9.84
C GLY A 17 -22.70 -18.45 8.66
N ALA A 18 -21.48 -18.57 8.15
CA ALA A 18 -21.14 -18.42 6.75
C ALA A 18 -20.13 -19.51 6.41
N ALA A 19 -20.46 -20.37 5.45
CA ALA A 19 -19.52 -21.33 4.88
C ALA A 19 -18.43 -20.55 4.14
N LEU A 20 -17.27 -20.38 4.79
CA LEU A 20 -16.08 -19.87 4.12
C LEU A 20 -15.43 -21.03 3.38
N VAL A 21 -15.74 -21.08 2.08
CA VAL A 21 -15.05 -21.91 1.09
C VAL A 21 -13.55 -21.64 1.23
N GLY A 22 -12.78 -22.72 1.39
CA GLY A 22 -11.33 -22.67 1.46
C GLY A 22 -10.74 -22.02 0.22
N GLY A 23 -10.28 -20.78 0.35
CA GLY A 23 -9.14 -20.27 -0.39
C GLY A 23 -8.01 -20.19 0.61
N ALA A 24 -6.89 -20.84 0.35
CA ALA A 24 -5.64 -20.48 1.01
C ALA A 24 -5.37 -19.03 0.63
N ALA A 25 -5.84 -18.10 1.47
CA ALA A 25 -5.41 -16.72 1.42
C ALA A 25 -3.92 -16.77 1.73
N VAL A 26 -3.10 -16.76 0.68
CA VAL A 26 -1.79 -16.13 0.77
C VAL A 26 -2.10 -14.66 1.05
N ALA A 27 -2.36 -14.36 2.32
CA ALA A 27 -2.38 -12.98 2.76
C ALA A 27 -0.93 -12.53 2.59
N SER A 28 -0.63 -11.88 1.47
CA SER A 28 0.47 -10.93 1.40
C SER A 28 0.28 -10.06 2.64
N ALA A 29 1.11 -10.23 3.65
CA ALA A 29 0.89 -9.57 4.93
C ALA A 29 1.25 -8.08 4.74
N THR A 30 0.28 -7.29 4.29
CA THR A 30 0.40 -5.83 4.20
C THR A 30 0.61 -5.27 5.60
N THR A 31 1.60 -4.40 5.73
CA THR A 31 1.86 -3.67 6.96
C THR A 31 0.81 -2.57 7.18
N PRO A 32 0.68 -2.03 8.41
CA PRO A 32 -0.21 -0.88 8.64
C PRO A 32 0.12 0.35 7.77
N GLN A 33 1.39 0.50 7.38
CA GLN A 33 1.85 1.56 6.50
C GLN A 33 1.37 1.33 5.05
N ASP A 34 1.41 0.08 4.59
CA ASP A 34 0.89 -0.31 3.28
C ASP A 34 -0.61 -0.07 3.18
N GLU A 35 -1.36 -0.42 4.22
CA GLU A 35 -2.79 -0.14 4.25
C GLU A 35 -3.11 1.35 4.24
N ALA A 36 -2.28 2.19 4.88
CA ALA A 36 -2.43 3.64 4.82
C ALA A 36 -2.21 4.17 3.40
N TYR A 37 -1.16 3.70 2.70
CA TYR A 37 -0.90 4.05 1.31
C TYR A 37 -2.07 3.64 0.40
N LEU A 38 -2.50 2.37 0.46
CA LEU A 38 -3.61 1.87 -0.34
C LEU A 38 -4.93 2.59 -0.01
N ALA A 39 -5.14 2.99 1.24
CA ALA A 39 -6.31 3.79 1.62
C ALA A 39 -6.31 5.18 0.98
N GLN A 40 -5.15 5.84 0.87
CA GLN A 40 -5.05 7.13 0.18
C GLN A 40 -5.38 7.01 -1.31
N LEU A 41 -4.87 5.97 -1.98
CA LEU A 41 -5.20 5.72 -3.38
C LEU A 41 -6.71 5.51 -3.58
N ARG A 42 -7.34 4.69 -2.73
CA ARG A 42 -8.80 4.48 -2.79
C ARG A 42 -9.59 5.75 -2.52
N ALA A 43 -9.12 6.62 -1.62
CA ALA A 43 -9.80 7.87 -1.27
C ALA A 43 -9.91 8.83 -2.46
N VAL A 44 -8.99 8.76 -3.42
CA VAL A 44 -9.04 9.53 -4.68
C VAL A 44 -9.71 8.79 -5.83
N GLY A 45 -10.21 7.57 -5.59
CA GLY A 45 -10.91 6.77 -6.57
C GLY A 45 -10.05 5.81 -7.39
N LEU A 46 -8.76 5.64 -7.07
CA LEU A 46 -7.97 4.57 -7.68
C LEU A 46 -8.55 3.21 -7.29
N SER A 47 -8.64 2.34 -8.28
CA SER A 47 -8.96 0.93 -8.10
C SER A 47 -7.98 0.09 -8.90
N TRP A 48 -7.74 -1.13 -8.43
CA TRP A 48 -6.81 -2.06 -9.04
C TRP A 48 -7.39 -3.48 -8.97
N PRO A 49 -6.91 -4.41 -9.82
CA PRO A 49 -7.31 -5.80 -9.74
C PRO A 49 -6.95 -6.40 -8.38
N PRO A 50 -7.74 -7.34 -7.84
CA PRO A 50 -7.37 -8.00 -6.60
C PRO A 50 -6.02 -8.71 -6.74
N GLN A 51 -5.25 -8.76 -5.64
CA GLN A 51 -3.92 -9.39 -5.58
C GLN A 51 -2.82 -8.66 -6.36
N THR A 52 -3.01 -7.37 -6.68
CA THR A 52 -1.96 -6.52 -7.27
C THR A 52 -1.44 -5.45 -6.30
N GLU A 53 -1.86 -5.49 -5.03
CA GLU A 53 -1.45 -4.56 -3.99
C GLU A 53 0.07 -4.52 -3.83
N GLU A 54 0.71 -5.69 -3.84
CA GLU A 54 2.17 -5.81 -3.68
C GLU A 54 2.94 -5.11 -4.80
N ALA A 55 2.41 -5.10 -6.02
CA ALA A 55 3.00 -4.33 -7.11
C ALA A 55 2.88 -2.83 -6.86
N LEU A 56 1.72 -2.35 -6.42
CA LEU A 56 1.50 -0.92 -6.11
C LEU A 56 2.38 -0.44 -4.96
N ILE A 57 2.57 -1.28 -3.94
CA ILE A 57 3.45 -1.02 -2.80
C ILE A 57 4.92 -1.04 -3.26
N GLY A 58 5.31 -2.00 -4.10
CA GLY A 58 6.63 -2.06 -4.71
C GLY A 58 6.98 -0.79 -5.49
N GLU A 59 6.06 -0.32 -6.33
CA GLU A 59 6.22 0.96 -7.05
C GLU A 59 6.36 2.14 -6.09
N ALA A 60 5.60 2.18 -5.00
CA ALA A 60 5.71 3.24 -3.99
C ALA A 60 7.10 3.30 -3.34
N HIS A 61 7.70 2.15 -3.08
CA HIS A 61 9.07 2.07 -2.57
C HIS A 61 10.11 2.53 -3.61
N LEU A 62 9.91 2.22 -4.89
CA LEU A 62 10.78 2.67 -5.98
C LEU A 62 10.69 4.19 -6.16
N ILE A 63 9.50 4.77 -6.10
CA ILE A 63 9.30 6.23 -6.10
C ILE A 63 10.15 6.87 -4.99
N CYS A 64 10.11 6.31 -3.77
CA CYS A 64 10.90 6.83 -2.68
C CYS A 64 12.41 6.70 -2.92
N TYR A 65 12.84 5.59 -3.51
CA TYR A 65 14.23 5.40 -3.93
C TYR A 65 14.65 6.47 -4.95
N ASP A 66 13.88 6.70 -6.00
CA ASP A 66 14.21 7.69 -7.03
C ASP A 66 14.30 9.12 -6.48
N LEU A 67 13.41 9.46 -5.53
CA LEU A 67 13.49 10.73 -4.79
C LEU A 67 14.81 10.85 -4.02
N THR A 68 15.31 9.79 -3.37
CA THR A 68 16.62 9.83 -2.69
C THR A 68 17.81 10.01 -3.65
N TRP A 69 17.64 9.67 -4.93
CA TRP A 69 18.63 9.89 -5.99
C TRP A 69 18.49 11.25 -6.69
N GLY A 70 17.61 12.12 -6.18
CA GLY A 70 17.43 13.48 -6.68
C GLY A 70 16.58 13.58 -7.95
N TRP A 71 15.80 12.53 -8.28
CA TRP A 71 14.83 12.62 -9.36
C TRP A 71 13.71 13.58 -8.99
N THR A 72 13.23 14.33 -9.98
CA THR A 72 12.08 15.22 -9.77
C THR A 72 10.76 14.43 -9.76
N PRO A 73 9.72 14.87 -9.04
CA PRO A 73 8.42 14.18 -9.01
C PRO A 73 7.82 14.00 -10.40
N GLN A 74 7.96 15.01 -11.27
CA GLN A 74 7.47 14.93 -12.65
C GLN A 74 8.24 13.87 -13.45
N GLN A 75 9.56 13.78 -13.30
CA GLN A 75 10.36 12.75 -13.96
C GLN A 75 9.94 11.34 -13.51
N ILE A 76 9.69 11.15 -12.22
CA ILE A 76 9.21 9.87 -11.68
C ILE A 76 7.81 9.56 -12.22
N ALA A 77 6.92 10.56 -12.25
CA ALA A 77 5.56 10.37 -12.75
C ALA A 77 5.56 10.00 -14.24
N ASP A 78 6.40 10.64 -15.04
CA ASP A 78 6.54 10.34 -16.47
C ASP A 78 7.10 8.91 -16.69
N ASP A 79 8.09 8.49 -15.89
CA ASP A 79 8.68 7.15 -15.96
C ASP A 79 7.66 6.07 -15.54
N VAL A 80 7.07 6.19 -14.34
CA VAL A 80 6.05 5.25 -13.85
C VAL A 80 4.86 5.18 -14.80
N HIS A 81 4.42 6.30 -15.37
CA HIS A 81 3.36 6.29 -16.38
C HIS A 81 3.78 5.55 -17.66
N ALA A 82 5.03 5.66 -18.11
CA ALA A 82 5.51 4.94 -19.29
C ALA A 82 5.39 3.41 -19.13
N HIS A 83 5.54 2.90 -17.91
CA HIS A 83 5.44 1.45 -17.62
C HIS A 83 4.01 0.98 -17.32
N LEU A 84 3.16 1.88 -16.79
CA LEU A 84 1.80 1.55 -16.34
C LEU A 84 0.69 1.95 -17.32
N ASN A 85 0.97 2.79 -18.32
CA ASN A 85 -0.03 3.26 -19.29
C ASN A 85 -0.72 2.12 -20.07
N ALA A 86 0.01 1.05 -20.38
CA ALA A 86 -0.51 -0.14 -21.06
C ALA A 86 -1.55 -0.88 -20.23
N ARG A 87 -1.61 -0.59 -18.92
CA ARG A 87 -2.58 -1.13 -17.96
C ARG A 87 -3.70 -0.14 -17.64
N GLY A 88 -3.78 0.98 -18.36
CA GLY A 88 -4.84 2.00 -18.22
C GLY A 88 -4.63 2.99 -17.08
N VAL A 89 -3.44 3.01 -16.45
CA VAL A 89 -3.11 3.98 -15.40
C VAL A 89 -2.82 5.34 -16.03
N THR A 90 -3.55 6.37 -15.63
CA THR A 90 -3.36 7.72 -16.17
C THR A 90 -2.20 8.44 -15.47
N LEU A 91 -1.66 9.48 -16.10
CA LEU A 91 -0.61 10.30 -15.47
C LEU A 91 -1.09 10.97 -14.17
N LEU A 92 -2.39 11.29 -14.09
CA LEU A 92 -3.02 11.81 -12.86
C LEU A 92 -3.02 10.77 -11.73
N ASP A 93 -3.31 9.51 -12.06
CA ASP A 93 -3.25 8.41 -11.10
C ASP A 93 -1.83 8.23 -10.58
N VAL A 94 -0.83 8.31 -11.48
CA VAL A 94 0.58 8.22 -11.11
C VAL A 94 1.00 9.40 -10.22
N GLY A 95 0.57 10.62 -10.52
CA GLY A 95 0.84 11.77 -9.64
C GLY A 95 0.34 11.53 -8.21
N THR A 96 -0.87 10.96 -8.07
CA THR A 96 -1.41 10.60 -6.76
C THR A 96 -0.61 9.49 -6.09
N MET A 97 -0.14 8.50 -6.86
CA MET A 97 0.76 7.45 -6.34
C MET A 97 2.07 8.05 -5.81
N VAL A 98 2.66 9.01 -6.53
CA VAL A 98 3.90 9.69 -6.12
C VAL A 98 3.69 10.48 -4.84
N ASP A 99 2.63 11.28 -4.74
CA ASP A 99 2.32 12.07 -3.55
C ASP A 99 2.04 11.19 -2.33
N ALA A 100 1.25 10.12 -2.50
CA ALA A 100 0.95 9.18 -1.43
C ALA A 100 2.20 8.38 -0.99
N ALA A 101 3.00 7.92 -1.95
CA ALA A 101 4.24 7.21 -1.67
C ALA A 101 5.22 8.11 -0.91
N HIS A 102 5.34 9.37 -1.33
CA HIS A 102 6.15 10.37 -0.63
C HIS A 102 5.67 10.59 0.81
N SER A 103 4.37 10.79 1.02
CA SER A 103 3.79 11.00 2.36
C SER A 103 3.95 9.79 3.28
N VAL A 104 3.89 8.58 2.74
CA VAL A 104 3.81 7.36 3.54
C VAL A 104 5.18 6.70 3.72
N TYR A 105 6.01 6.62 2.68
CA TYR A 105 7.23 5.81 2.65
C TYR A 105 8.54 6.60 2.72
N CYS A 106 8.53 7.94 2.66
CA CYS A 106 9.74 8.76 2.63
C CYS A 106 9.97 9.62 3.90
N PRO A 107 10.31 9.03 5.06
CA PRO A 107 10.65 9.80 6.24
C PRO A 107 12.07 10.40 6.09
N GLY A 108 12.18 11.64 5.61
CA GLY A 108 13.44 12.39 5.60
C GLY A 108 13.73 13.20 4.33
N ASN A 109 13.09 12.87 3.20
CA ASN A 109 13.25 13.62 1.94
C ASN A 109 12.35 14.86 1.87
N VAL A 110 12.00 15.41 3.04
CA VAL A 110 10.78 16.18 3.25
C VAL A 110 10.72 17.51 2.51
N CYS A 111 11.80 18.06 1.93
CA CYS A 111 11.73 19.27 1.07
C CYS A 111 12.89 19.44 0.07
N ASP A 112 13.50 18.35 -0.43
CA ASP A 112 14.60 18.49 -1.40
C ASP A 112 14.10 18.72 -2.85
N ALA A 113 12.82 18.44 -3.11
CA ALA A 113 12.13 18.87 -4.33
C ALA A 113 11.15 20.01 -3.99
N PRO A 114 11.38 21.25 -4.47
CA PRO A 114 10.58 22.43 -4.13
C PRO A 114 9.08 22.31 -4.44
N SER A 115 8.71 21.44 -5.37
CA SER A 115 7.32 21.20 -5.78
C SER A 115 6.52 20.35 -4.78
N LEU A 116 7.18 19.70 -3.82
CA LEU A 116 6.53 18.78 -2.87
C LEU A 116 6.18 19.44 -1.51
N CYS A 117 6.51 20.72 -1.31
CA CYS A 117 6.35 21.44 -0.03
C CYS A 117 5.43 22.67 -0.08
N THR A 118 4.67 22.87 -1.15
CA THR A 118 3.67 23.96 -1.28
C THR A 118 2.27 23.46 -0.96
#